data_AF-E3NTY1-F1
#
_entry.id   AF-E3NTY1-F1
#
_cell.length_a   1.000
_cell.length_b   1.000
_cell.length_c   1.000
_cell.angle_alpha   90.00
_cell.angle_beta   90.00
_cell.angle_gamma   90.00
#
_symmetry.space_group_name_H-M   'P 1'
#
loop_
_entity.id
_entity.type
_entity.pdbx_description
1 polymer ?
#
loop_
_entity_poly.entity_id
_entity_poly.type
_entity_poly.pdbx_seq_one_letter_code
_entity_poly.pdbx_strand_id
1 'polypeptide(L)'
;ERDFIGVEFKKIQTKLNDLESSKTPLLNQQQQLEHHIQQITEKRNLLNQQLADTQQFSSLDKGLTAHVQQLTQFIQHYQSIENQLGNVSQAETKLIEQKTQLQDSIHQFGTAEKLETQLEQTRQQREFKLSQLNQLATLQQKLAQFFELKIESQQLNDRLKRCSAQFQQLEKTTIQTEQDFQTAKQARLKLQEVLQQQRLLHAENVEHLRAELVDGQACVVCGSTTHPYHRDDSAVSKALFELQQQQEQQATLKEQETFNLWQAAQQDLTKLSVEQQQLKTTVQNVTEKITVIQQLCIEQGQSAQIPLNLTQTQSEIKQQLEQLTQQYQFDIQQLEAQSKQWIQSIKIQQQLSQSVQHTEHLLQNANNLHNQVQHIVSCLAEREKNAWQQYSITTAQHILSQLNTRTQQLEQLELLSKQHDQYLQQLNTAQLNIANAAKQISETAHSLNEIKLKGQQNTELANQLIQNMTGLTEVKPNEWLTQYEHEYQKIQTLYQQQKQSFNQLRNQFEHEKVSSNNSKPSNNTIRITQSSESDISMAHSASAFS
;
A
#
# COMPACT_ATOMS: atom_id res chain seq x y z
N GLU A 1 43.68 94.94 -33.37
CA GLU A 1 43.64 93.62 -34.05
C GLU A 1 44.62 92.62 -33.44
N ARG A 2 45.92 92.90 -33.38
CA ARG A 2 46.95 91.98 -32.83
C ARG A 2 46.59 91.35 -31.47
N ASP A 3 46.05 92.11 -30.53
CA ASP A 3 45.76 91.57 -29.18
C ASP A 3 44.54 90.62 -29.18
N PHE A 4 43.61 90.78 -30.13
CA PHE A 4 42.54 89.79 -30.39
C PHE A 4 43.12 88.48 -30.93
N ILE A 5 44.07 88.55 -31.87
CA ILE A 5 44.83 87.38 -32.36
C ILE A 5 45.56 86.69 -31.19
N GLY A 6 46.19 87.46 -30.29
CA GLY A 6 46.89 86.93 -29.11
C GLY A 6 45.99 86.26 -28.08
N VAL A 7 44.77 86.78 -27.87
CA VAL A 7 43.76 86.18 -26.98
C VAL A 7 43.16 84.91 -27.59
N GLU A 8 42.73 84.94 -28.86
CA GLU A 8 42.19 83.76 -29.53
C GLU A 8 43.25 82.66 -29.71
N PHE A 9 44.52 83.00 -29.97
CA PHE A 9 45.61 82.03 -29.98
C PHE A 9 45.76 81.29 -28.65
N LYS A 10 45.80 82.02 -27.52
CA LYS A 10 45.86 81.41 -26.18
C LYS A 10 44.64 80.53 -25.89
N LYS A 11 43.44 80.99 -26.24
CA LYS A 11 42.17 80.29 -26.06
C LYS A 11 42.10 78.98 -26.87
N ILE A 12 42.56 78.99 -28.13
CA ILE A 12 42.66 77.76 -28.94
C ILE A 12 43.78 76.85 -28.40
N GLN A 13 44.92 77.40 -27.93
CA GLN A 13 45.99 76.61 -27.32
C GLN A 13 45.51 75.89 -26.05
N THR A 14 44.80 76.56 -25.15
CA THR A 14 44.20 75.93 -23.96
C THR A 14 43.24 74.81 -24.37
N LYS A 15 42.29 75.10 -25.30
CA LYS A 15 41.35 74.09 -25.80
C LYS A 15 42.06 72.88 -26.43
N LEU A 16 43.16 73.09 -27.15
CA LEU A 16 43.96 72.00 -27.73
C LEU A 16 44.59 71.13 -26.63
N ASN A 17 45.24 71.75 -25.64
CA ASN A 17 45.84 71.06 -24.51
C ASN A 17 44.78 70.28 -23.70
N ASP A 18 43.60 70.86 -23.48
CA ASP A 18 42.48 70.22 -22.78
C ASP A 18 42.01 68.96 -23.55
N LEU A 19 41.79 69.07 -24.86
CA LEU A 19 41.41 67.95 -25.72
C LEU A 19 42.49 66.85 -25.74
N GLU A 20 43.77 67.21 -25.86
CA GLU A 20 44.88 66.25 -25.79
C GLU A 20 44.93 65.53 -24.43
N SER A 21 44.73 66.26 -23.32
CA SER A 21 44.65 65.65 -21.98
C SER A 21 43.49 64.67 -21.84
N SER A 22 42.34 64.96 -22.48
CA SER A 22 41.14 64.12 -22.47
C SER A 22 41.27 62.83 -23.30
N LYS A 23 42.24 62.79 -24.25
CA LYS A 23 42.48 61.61 -25.10
C LYS A 23 43.15 60.46 -24.35
N THR A 24 44.05 60.76 -23.41
CA THR A 24 44.80 59.77 -22.62
C THR A 24 43.90 58.80 -21.83
N PRO A 25 42.90 59.23 -21.04
CA PRO A 25 42.01 58.29 -20.35
C PRO A 25 41.16 57.44 -21.31
N LEU A 26 40.79 57.94 -22.48
CA LEU A 26 40.07 57.15 -23.50
C LEU A 26 40.95 56.02 -24.07
N LEU A 27 42.23 56.30 -24.34
CA LEU A 27 43.19 55.26 -24.78
C LEU A 27 43.42 54.19 -23.70
N ASN A 28 43.51 54.60 -22.42
CA ASN A 28 43.59 53.66 -21.31
C ASN A 28 42.31 52.80 -21.18
N GLN A 29 41.14 53.40 -21.38
CA GLN A 29 39.85 52.69 -21.41
C GLN A 29 39.80 51.67 -22.56
N GLN A 30 40.28 52.03 -23.76
CA GLN A 30 40.38 51.10 -24.90
C GLN A 30 41.21 49.86 -24.53
N GLN A 31 42.42 50.04 -23.98
CA GLN A 31 43.31 48.93 -23.61
C GLN A 31 42.71 48.03 -22.52
N GLN A 32 41.99 48.60 -21.56
CA GLN A 32 41.27 47.82 -20.53
C GLN A 32 40.14 46.98 -21.13
N LEU A 33 39.37 47.54 -22.06
CA LEU A 33 38.29 46.83 -22.77
C LEU A 33 38.83 45.70 -23.64
N GLU A 34 39.91 45.95 -24.40
CA GLU A 34 40.59 44.94 -25.22
C GLU A 34 41.12 43.78 -24.35
N HIS A 35 41.71 44.07 -23.20
CA HIS A 35 42.16 43.05 -22.25
C HIS A 35 41.00 42.23 -21.67
N HIS A 36 39.88 42.84 -21.31
CA HIS A 36 38.70 42.11 -20.82
C HIS A 36 38.05 41.23 -21.92
N ILE A 37 38.02 41.70 -23.17
CA ILE A 37 37.55 40.90 -24.32
C ILE A 37 38.44 39.68 -24.52
N GLN A 38 39.77 39.83 -24.44
CA GLN A 38 40.70 38.69 -24.53
C GLN A 38 40.45 37.67 -23.40
N GLN A 39 40.41 38.11 -22.14
CA GLN A 39 40.17 37.22 -20.99
C GLN A 39 38.84 36.44 -21.11
N ILE A 40 37.79 37.06 -21.63
CA ILE A 40 36.49 36.41 -21.82
C ILE A 40 36.52 35.46 -23.01
N THR A 41 37.24 35.80 -24.08
CA THR A 41 37.44 34.92 -25.24
C THR A 41 38.18 33.64 -24.84
N GLU A 42 39.25 33.76 -24.05
CA GLU A 42 39.99 32.61 -23.50
C GLU A 42 39.09 31.70 -22.63
N LYS A 43 38.27 32.29 -21.75
CA LYS A 43 37.30 31.54 -20.93
C LYS A 43 36.21 30.85 -21.77
N ARG A 44 35.68 31.50 -22.81
CA ARG A 44 34.71 30.90 -23.74
C ARG A 44 35.33 29.75 -24.53
N ASN A 45 36.59 29.89 -24.96
CA ASN A 45 37.31 28.82 -25.67
C ASN A 45 37.56 27.59 -24.78
N LEU A 46 38.01 27.78 -23.54
CA LEU A 46 38.18 26.69 -22.56
C LEU A 46 36.85 25.96 -22.29
N LEU A 47 35.76 26.71 -22.11
CA LEU A 47 34.45 26.13 -21.83
C LEU A 47 33.86 25.42 -23.07
N ASN A 48 34.09 25.93 -24.27
CA ASN A 48 33.75 25.24 -25.52
C ASN A 48 34.50 23.91 -25.68
N GLN A 49 35.76 23.80 -25.21
CA GLN A 49 36.48 22.54 -25.18
C GLN A 49 35.81 21.52 -24.23
N GLN A 50 35.44 21.95 -23.02
CA GLN A 50 34.73 21.07 -22.06
C GLN A 50 33.33 20.64 -22.56
N LEU A 51 32.65 21.50 -23.34
CA LEU A 51 31.39 21.14 -24.01
C LEU A 51 31.58 20.14 -25.16
N ALA A 52 32.79 20.03 -25.73
CA ALA A 52 33.11 19.02 -26.75
C ALA A 52 33.28 17.62 -26.13
N ASP A 53 33.78 17.51 -24.90
CA ASP A 53 33.87 16.24 -24.16
C ASP A 53 32.47 15.62 -23.93
N THR A 54 31.42 16.44 -23.89
CA THR A 54 30.01 16.01 -23.76
C THR A 54 29.20 16.18 -25.05
N GLN A 55 29.86 16.30 -26.21
CA GLN A 55 29.21 16.60 -27.50
C GLN A 55 28.09 15.62 -27.90
N GLN A 56 28.12 14.37 -27.42
CA GLN A 56 27.07 13.39 -27.68
C GLN A 56 25.67 13.82 -27.22
N PHE A 57 25.59 14.73 -26.25
CA PHE A 57 24.32 15.31 -25.77
C PHE A 57 23.91 16.62 -26.45
N SER A 58 24.64 17.12 -27.47
CA SER A 58 24.33 18.42 -28.09
C SER A 58 22.96 18.49 -28.79
N SER A 59 22.37 17.34 -29.11
CA SER A 59 20.99 17.22 -29.60
C SER A 59 19.95 17.60 -28.52
N LEU A 60 20.31 17.48 -27.24
CA LEU A 60 19.45 17.71 -26.07
C LEU A 60 19.57 19.12 -25.49
N ASP A 61 20.49 19.97 -25.99
CA ASP A 61 20.74 21.32 -25.49
C ASP A 61 19.45 22.19 -25.50
N LYS A 62 18.57 21.97 -26.48
CA LYS A 62 17.26 22.61 -26.56
C LYS A 62 16.26 21.94 -25.62
N GLY A 63 16.15 22.45 -24.41
CA GLY A 63 15.28 21.90 -23.37
C GLY A 63 15.99 20.96 -22.39
N LEU A 64 17.32 21.05 -22.30
CA LEU A 64 18.17 20.22 -21.44
C LEU A 64 17.66 20.09 -20.00
N THR A 65 17.13 21.17 -19.41
CA THR A 65 16.51 21.18 -18.08
C THR A 65 15.32 20.22 -17.94
N ALA A 66 14.50 20.06 -18.98
CA ALA A 66 13.39 19.12 -18.99
C ALA A 66 13.89 17.66 -19.10
N HIS A 67 14.98 17.43 -19.83
CA HIS A 67 15.62 16.11 -19.91
C HIS A 67 16.32 15.71 -18.60
N VAL A 68 16.94 16.67 -17.90
CA VAL A 68 17.43 16.52 -16.52
C VAL A 68 16.29 16.15 -15.57
N GLN A 69 15.13 16.79 -15.68
CA GLN A 69 13.94 16.46 -14.87
C GLN A 69 13.39 15.06 -15.20
N GLN A 70 13.25 14.70 -16.49
CA GLN A 70 12.82 13.37 -16.94
C GLN A 70 13.74 12.26 -16.40
N LEU A 71 15.06 12.44 -16.50
CA LEU A 71 16.03 11.48 -16.00
C LEU A 71 16.04 11.38 -14.47
N THR A 72 15.79 12.50 -13.78
CA THR A 72 15.63 12.51 -12.30
C THR A 72 14.38 11.72 -11.88
N GLN A 73 13.25 11.90 -12.56
CA GLN A 73 12.01 11.15 -12.32
C GLN A 73 12.20 9.66 -12.64
N PHE A 74 12.88 9.33 -13.75
CA PHE A 74 13.26 7.96 -14.09
C PHE A 74 14.03 7.30 -12.95
N ILE A 75 15.10 7.93 -12.44
CA ILE A 75 15.91 7.38 -11.34
C ILE A 75 15.04 7.11 -10.11
N GLN A 76 14.20 8.08 -9.70
CA GLN A 76 13.35 7.95 -8.52
C GLN A 76 12.33 6.81 -8.64
N HIS A 77 11.63 6.70 -9.77
CA HIS A 77 10.59 5.69 -9.95
C HIS A 77 11.17 4.31 -10.26
N TYR A 78 12.19 4.23 -11.12
CA TYR A 78 12.83 2.97 -11.50
C TYR A 78 13.57 2.32 -10.32
N GLN A 79 14.14 3.10 -9.40
CA GLN A 79 14.77 2.58 -8.18
C GLN A 79 13.79 1.80 -7.31
N SER A 80 12.49 2.15 -7.27
CA SER A 80 11.49 1.36 -6.57
C SER A 80 11.25 0.00 -7.22
N ILE A 81 11.38 -0.09 -8.55
CA ILE A 81 11.17 -1.31 -9.33
C ILE A 81 12.40 -2.23 -9.27
N GLU A 82 13.61 -1.69 -9.45
CA GLU A 82 14.85 -2.47 -9.35
C GLU A 82 15.04 -3.05 -7.93
N ASN A 83 14.61 -2.32 -6.88
CA ASN A 83 14.58 -2.84 -5.51
C ASN A 83 13.55 -3.97 -5.28
N GLN A 84 12.52 -4.11 -6.12
CA GLN A 84 11.46 -5.12 -5.98
C GLN A 84 11.69 -6.35 -6.88
N LEU A 85 12.12 -6.13 -8.12
CA LEU A 85 12.38 -7.19 -9.09
C LEU A 85 13.83 -7.71 -9.05
N GLY A 86 14.78 -6.89 -8.58
CA GLY A 86 16.20 -7.09 -8.82
C GLY A 86 16.53 -6.85 -10.31
N ASN A 87 17.35 -7.72 -10.90
CA ASN A 87 17.68 -7.65 -12.31
C ASN A 87 16.43 -7.96 -13.19
N VAL A 88 16.05 -7.01 -14.04
CA VAL A 88 14.84 -7.08 -14.87
C VAL A 88 14.81 -8.32 -15.78
N SER A 89 15.91 -8.69 -16.43
CA SER A 89 15.96 -9.87 -17.30
C SER A 89 15.80 -11.19 -16.53
N GLN A 90 16.30 -11.25 -15.29
CA GLN A 90 16.02 -12.38 -14.39
C GLN A 90 14.54 -12.40 -13.94
N ALA A 91 13.91 -11.23 -13.75
CA ALA A 91 12.48 -11.14 -13.42
C ALA A 91 11.58 -11.54 -14.60
N GLU A 92 11.93 -11.17 -15.83
CA GLU A 92 11.26 -11.66 -17.06
C GLU A 92 11.36 -13.19 -17.18
N THR A 93 12.54 -13.75 -16.94
CA THR A 93 12.77 -15.22 -16.96
C THR A 93 11.91 -15.93 -15.91
N LYS A 94 11.88 -15.42 -14.67
CA LYS A 94 11.02 -15.93 -13.58
C LYS A 94 9.53 -15.77 -13.89
N LEU A 95 9.12 -14.70 -14.55
CA LEU A 95 7.73 -14.50 -14.96
C LEU A 95 7.28 -15.56 -15.98
N ILE A 96 8.14 -15.90 -16.94
CA ILE A 96 7.88 -17.00 -17.89
C ILE A 96 7.75 -18.32 -17.13
N GLU A 97 8.66 -18.61 -16.19
CA GLU A 97 8.61 -19.81 -15.36
C GLU A 97 7.29 -19.90 -14.54
N GLN A 98 6.90 -18.82 -13.86
CA GLN A 98 5.66 -18.76 -13.08
C GLN A 98 4.40 -18.91 -13.93
N LYS A 99 4.40 -18.36 -15.16
CA LYS A 99 3.31 -18.55 -16.13
C LYS A 99 3.19 -20.02 -16.57
N THR A 100 4.31 -20.69 -16.83
CA THR A 100 4.33 -22.13 -17.16
C THR A 100 3.83 -22.96 -15.97
N GLN A 101 4.36 -22.73 -14.76
CA GLN A 101 3.90 -23.42 -13.55
C GLN A 101 2.39 -23.23 -13.29
N LEU A 102 1.85 -22.04 -13.57
CA LEU A 102 0.41 -21.76 -13.46
C LEU A 102 -0.40 -22.51 -14.54
N GLN A 103 0.08 -22.55 -15.79
CA GLN A 103 -0.55 -23.32 -16.87
C GLN A 103 -0.52 -24.82 -16.61
N ASP A 104 0.61 -25.36 -16.15
CA ASP A 104 0.76 -26.78 -15.79
C ASP A 104 -0.21 -27.16 -14.65
N SER A 105 -0.30 -26.32 -13.61
CA SER A 105 -1.26 -26.51 -12.51
C SER A 105 -2.73 -26.49 -13.01
N ILE A 106 -3.07 -25.56 -13.90
CA ILE A 106 -4.41 -25.47 -14.49
C ILE A 106 -4.69 -26.64 -15.44
N HIS A 107 -3.68 -27.18 -16.13
CA HIS A 107 -3.82 -28.36 -16.98
C HIS A 107 -4.00 -29.64 -16.15
N GLN A 108 -3.23 -29.79 -15.07
CA GLN A 108 -3.26 -30.98 -14.21
C GLN A 108 -4.51 -31.06 -13.32
N PHE A 109 -5.00 -29.91 -12.83
CA PHE A 109 -6.08 -29.87 -11.82
C PHE A 109 -7.33 -29.08 -12.25
N GLY A 110 -7.29 -28.36 -13.37
CA GLY A 110 -8.34 -27.40 -13.74
C GLY A 110 -8.13 -26.02 -13.10
N THR A 111 -9.02 -25.08 -13.43
CA THR A 111 -8.99 -23.70 -12.90
C THR A 111 -9.46 -23.65 -11.44
N ALA A 112 -8.97 -22.67 -10.67
CA ALA A 112 -9.36 -22.43 -9.29
C ALA A 112 -10.89 -22.46 -9.04
N GLU A 113 -11.69 -21.82 -9.90
CA GLU A 113 -13.17 -21.85 -9.84
C GLU A 113 -13.77 -23.28 -9.95
N LYS A 114 -13.21 -24.12 -10.83
CA LYS A 114 -13.62 -25.53 -10.95
C LYS A 114 -13.18 -26.34 -9.73
N LEU A 115 -12.00 -26.05 -9.19
CA LEU A 115 -11.47 -26.67 -7.98
C LEU A 115 -12.27 -26.28 -6.73
N GLU A 116 -12.70 -25.02 -6.61
CA GLU A 116 -13.58 -24.55 -5.54
C GLU A 116 -14.97 -25.23 -5.64
N THR A 117 -15.48 -25.42 -6.86
CA THR A 117 -16.72 -26.18 -7.11
C THR A 117 -16.57 -27.67 -6.71
N GLN A 118 -15.47 -28.33 -7.07
CA GLN A 118 -15.19 -29.73 -6.71
C GLN A 118 -14.97 -29.92 -5.20
N LEU A 119 -14.27 -28.98 -4.56
CA LEU A 119 -14.05 -28.95 -3.13
C LEU A 119 -15.39 -28.86 -2.37
N GLU A 120 -16.31 -28.01 -2.83
CA GLU A 120 -17.62 -27.85 -2.21
C GLU A 120 -18.52 -29.08 -2.41
N GLN A 121 -18.57 -29.65 -3.61
CA GLN A 121 -19.25 -30.93 -3.87
C GLN A 121 -18.72 -32.07 -2.96
N THR A 122 -17.42 -32.10 -2.71
CA THR A 122 -16.77 -33.13 -1.88
C THR A 122 -16.96 -32.90 -0.39
N ARG A 123 -17.06 -31.65 0.08
CA ARG A 123 -17.49 -31.34 1.44
C ARG A 123 -18.89 -31.86 1.70
N GLN A 124 -19.83 -31.62 0.77
CA GLN A 124 -21.20 -32.11 0.86
C GLN A 124 -21.26 -33.64 0.86
N GLN A 125 -20.45 -34.32 0.03
CA GLN A 125 -20.31 -35.78 0.06
C GLN A 125 -19.72 -36.29 1.40
N ARG A 126 -18.73 -35.60 1.96
CA ARG A 126 -18.12 -35.94 3.26
C ARG A 126 -19.10 -35.77 4.41
N GLU A 127 -19.87 -34.68 4.42
CA GLU A 127 -20.92 -34.44 5.43
C GLU A 127 -22.06 -35.45 5.32
N PHE A 128 -22.47 -35.82 4.11
CA PHE A 128 -23.42 -36.90 3.88
C PHE A 128 -22.89 -38.24 4.44
N LYS A 129 -21.64 -38.61 4.15
CA LYS A 129 -21.00 -39.83 4.67
C LYS A 129 -20.85 -39.82 6.20
N LEU A 130 -20.53 -38.68 6.80
CA LEU A 130 -20.52 -38.52 8.27
C LEU A 130 -21.93 -38.68 8.87
N SER A 131 -22.96 -38.15 8.21
CA SER A 131 -24.36 -38.36 8.61
C SER A 131 -24.74 -39.84 8.55
N GLN A 132 -24.42 -40.54 7.45
CA GLN A 132 -24.64 -41.99 7.33
C GLN A 132 -23.91 -42.79 8.43
N LEU A 133 -22.66 -42.42 8.77
CA LEU A 133 -21.90 -43.09 9.82
C LEU A 133 -22.51 -42.88 11.22
N ASN A 134 -23.01 -41.67 11.51
CA ASN A 134 -23.73 -41.40 12.76
C ASN A 134 -25.06 -42.16 12.83
N GLN A 135 -25.82 -42.19 11.73
CA GLN A 135 -27.06 -42.96 11.62
C GLN A 135 -26.83 -44.48 11.74
N LEU A 136 -25.70 -44.97 11.21
CA LEU A 136 -25.25 -46.36 11.32
C LEU A 136 -24.94 -46.75 12.77
N ALA A 137 -24.22 -45.91 13.51
CA ALA A 137 -23.95 -46.13 14.94
C ALA A 137 -25.24 -46.17 15.78
N THR A 138 -26.18 -45.24 15.53
CA THR A 138 -27.50 -45.24 16.19
C THR A 138 -28.34 -46.48 15.81
N LEU A 139 -28.23 -46.95 14.56
CA LEU A 139 -28.91 -48.15 14.10
C LEU A 139 -28.34 -49.42 14.77
N GLN A 140 -27.01 -49.52 14.91
CA GLN A 140 -26.35 -50.60 15.64
C GLN A 140 -26.85 -50.71 17.10
N GLN A 141 -27.07 -49.58 17.78
CA GLN A 141 -27.64 -49.56 19.14
C GLN A 141 -29.07 -50.11 19.18
N LYS A 142 -29.96 -49.66 18.27
CA LYS A 142 -31.34 -50.17 18.19
C LYS A 142 -31.38 -51.67 17.84
N LEU A 143 -30.47 -52.13 16.99
CA LEU A 143 -30.36 -53.53 16.62
C LEU A 143 -29.90 -54.41 17.78
N ALA A 144 -28.95 -53.96 18.60
CA ALA A 144 -28.58 -54.66 19.83
C ALA A 144 -29.81 -54.87 20.74
N GLN A 145 -30.58 -53.80 20.99
CA GLN A 145 -31.81 -53.87 21.78
C GLN A 145 -32.89 -54.78 21.14
N PHE A 146 -33.02 -54.80 19.82
CA PHE A 146 -33.92 -55.72 19.11
C PHE A 146 -33.52 -57.20 19.33
N PHE A 147 -32.22 -57.53 19.27
CA PHE A 147 -31.74 -58.89 19.53
C PHE A 147 -31.86 -59.30 21.00
N GLU A 148 -31.60 -58.39 21.94
CA GLU A 148 -31.82 -58.62 23.38
C GLU A 148 -33.30 -58.95 23.67
N LEU A 149 -34.24 -58.15 23.13
CA LEU A 149 -35.68 -58.40 23.27
C LEU A 149 -36.10 -59.72 22.60
N LYS A 150 -35.53 -60.08 21.44
CA LYS A 150 -35.77 -61.39 20.79
C LYS A 150 -35.34 -62.56 21.69
N ILE A 151 -34.18 -62.46 22.34
CA ILE A 151 -33.67 -63.46 23.28
C ILE A 151 -34.57 -63.54 24.52
N GLU A 152 -34.97 -62.40 25.09
CA GLU A 152 -35.91 -62.32 26.22
C GLU A 152 -37.25 -63.00 25.87
N SER A 153 -37.85 -62.66 24.72
CA SER A 153 -39.10 -63.25 24.26
C SER A 153 -39.01 -64.76 24.07
N GLN A 154 -37.89 -65.28 23.55
CA GLN A 154 -37.68 -66.72 23.43
C GLN A 154 -37.59 -67.40 24.82
N GLN A 155 -36.82 -66.84 25.75
CA GLN A 155 -36.72 -67.35 27.13
C GLN A 155 -38.06 -67.32 27.87
N LEU A 156 -38.85 -66.25 27.71
CA LEU A 156 -40.18 -66.11 28.28
C LEU A 156 -41.17 -67.11 27.67
N ASN A 157 -41.13 -67.33 26.36
CA ASN A 157 -41.93 -68.37 25.69
C ASN A 157 -41.56 -69.77 26.21
N ASP A 158 -40.28 -70.08 26.40
CA ASP A 158 -39.84 -71.37 26.92
C ASP A 158 -40.09 -71.54 28.43
N ARG A 159 -40.30 -70.45 29.18
CA ARG A 159 -40.92 -70.49 30.52
C ARG A 159 -42.42 -70.76 30.43
N LEU A 160 -43.15 -70.04 29.57
CA LEU A 160 -44.60 -70.18 29.39
C LEU A 160 -44.99 -71.59 28.94
N LYS A 161 -44.24 -72.22 28.03
CA LYS A 161 -44.42 -73.63 27.64
C LYS A 161 -44.30 -74.59 28.82
N ARG A 162 -43.27 -74.42 29.67
CA ARG A 162 -43.04 -75.27 30.86
C ARG A 162 -44.13 -75.07 31.91
N CYS A 163 -44.47 -73.82 32.22
CA CYS A 163 -45.58 -73.46 33.11
C CYS A 163 -46.91 -74.05 32.61
N SER A 164 -47.20 -73.96 31.31
CA SER A 164 -48.40 -74.55 30.70
C SER A 164 -48.45 -76.08 30.77
N ALA A 165 -47.30 -76.76 30.64
CA ALA A 165 -47.23 -78.21 30.80
C ALA A 165 -47.42 -78.65 32.27
N GLN A 166 -46.86 -77.89 33.22
CA GLN A 166 -47.08 -78.09 34.65
C GLN A 166 -48.55 -77.86 35.01
N PHE A 167 -49.19 -76.83 34.45
CA PHE A 167 -50.62 -76.55 34.65
C PHE A 167 -51.49 -77.73 34.20
N GLN A 168 -51.30 -78.23 32.98
CA GLN A 168 -52.05 -79.39 32.45
C GLN A 168 -51.81 -80.68 33.25
N GLN A 169 -50.67 -80.83 33.93
CA GLN A 169 -50.43 -81.98 34.79
C GLN A 169 -51.10 -81.83 36.15
N LEU A 170 -51.05 -80.62 36.74
CA LEU A 170 -51.68 -80.33 38.03
C LEU A 170 -53.21 -80.29 37.94
N GLU A 171 -53.75 -79.84 36.81
CA GLU A 171 -55.18 -79.89 36.49
C GLU A 171 -55.71 -81.34 36.57
N LYS A 172 -55.01 -82.30 35.94
CA LYS A 172 -55.33 -83.74 36.05
C LYS A 172 -55.24 -84.26 37.47
N THR A 173 -54.19 -83.89 38.21
CA THR A 173 -54.04 -84.28 39.63
C THR A 173 -55.20 -83.75 40.48
N THR A 174 -55.62 -82.50 40.25
CA THR A 174 -56.73 -81.87 41.00
C THR A 174 -58.08 -82.51 40.68
N ILE A 175 -58.29 -82.92 39.41
CA ILE A 175 -59.47 -83.70 39.00
C ILE A 175 -59.46 -85.08 39.67
N GLN A 176 -58.31 -85.74 39.79
CA GLN A 176 -58.20 -87.04 40.46
C GLN A 176 -58.45 -86.92 41.97
N THR A 177 -57.82 -85.96 42.65
CA THR A 177 -58.00 -85.81 44.11
C THR A 177 -59.41 -85.37 44.49
N GLU A 178 -60.12 -84.61 43.63
CA GLU A 178 -61.56 -84.36 43.78
C GLU A 178 -62.38 -85.65 43.67
N GLN A 179 -62.09 -86.51 42.67
CA GLN A 179 -62.77 -87.82 42.55
C GLN A 179 -62.50 -88.72 43.76
N ASP A 180 -61.27 -88.73 44.27
CA ASP A 180 -60.89 -89.51 45.46
C ASP A 180 -61.60 -88.99 46.72
N PHE A 181 -61.69 -87.66 46.89
CA PHE A 181 -62.44 -87.02 47.97
C PHE A 181 -63.94 -87.33 47.91
N GLN A 182 -64.59 -87.12 46.76
CA GLN A 182 -66.01 -87.43 46.61
C GLN A 182 -66.30 -88.92 46.81
N THR A 183 -65.37 -89.80 46.42
CA THR A 183 -65.46 -91.25 46.67
C THR A 183 -65.32 -91.58 48.17
N ALA A 184 -64.34 -90.99 48.87
CA ALA A 184 -64.17 -91.18 50.31
C ALA A 184 -65.38 -90.69 51.11
N LYS A 185 -65.91 -89.52 50.75
CA LYS A 185 -67.13 -88.92 51.31
C LYS A 185 -68.37 -89.78 51.10
N GLN A 186 -68.58 -90.29 49.89
CA GLN A 186 -69.68 -91.24 49.61
C GLN A 186 -69.51 -92.55 50.40
N ALA A 187 -68.29 -93.06 50.53
CA ALA A 187 -68.01 -94.25 51.32
C ALA A 187 -68.30 -94.03 52.82
N ARG A 188 -67.89 -92.89 53.39
CA ARG A 188 -68.19 -92.54 54.79
C ARG A 188 -69.69 -92.40 55.03
N LEU A 189 -70.44 -91.75 54.12
CA LEU A 189 -71.90 -91.62 54.23
C LEU A 189 -72.61 -92.98 54.20
N LYS A 190 -72.25 -93.86 53.25
CA LYS A 190 -72.80 -95.22 53.16
C LYS A 190 -72.44 -96.08 54.38
N LEU A 191 -71.21 -95.95 54.88
CA LEU A 191 -70.77 -96.64 56.10
C LEU A 191 -71.58 -96.17 57.32
N GLN A 192 -71.78 -94.85 57.47
CA GLN A 192 -72.58 -94.29 58.56
C GLN A 192 -74.03 -94.79 58.52
N GLU A 193 -74.63 -94.87 57.33
CA GLU A 193 -75.97 -95.44 57.12
C GLU A 193 -76.04 -96.93 57.51
N VAL A 194 -75.11 -97.76 57.00
CA VAL A 194 -75.06 -99.20 57.30
C VAL A 194 -74.80 -99.45 58.79
N LEU A 195 -73.93 -98.68 59.43
CA LEU A 195 -73.65 -98.82 60.86
C LEU A 195 -74.81 -98.32 61.73
N GLN A 196 -75.55 -97.29 61.30
CA GLN A 196 -76.80 -96.90 61.96
C GLN A 196 -77.87 -98.00 61.85
N GLN A 197 -78.04 -98.61 60.67
CA GLN A 197 -78.94 -99.74 60.48
C GLN A 197 -78.54 -100.96 61.34
N GLN A 198 -77.24 -101.29 61.42
CA GLN A 198 -76.75 -102.34 62.32
C GLN A 198 -77.03 -102.03 63.79
N ARG A 199 -76.79 -100.79 64.25
CA ARG A 199 -77.06 -100.37 65.63
C ARG A 199 -78.53 -100.53 66.01
N LEU A 200 -79.44 -100.14 65.10
CA LEU A 200 -80.88 -100.33 65.27
C LEU A 200 -81.22 -101.83 65.32
N LEU A 201 -80.77 -102.62 64.34
CA LEU A 201 -81.06 -104.06 64.27
C LEU A 201 -80.54 -104.83 65.50
N HIS A 202 -79.36 -104.47 66.03
CA HIS A 202 -78.82 -105.03 67.27
C HIS A 202 -79.66 -104.63 68.49
N ALA A 203 -79.98 -103.34 68.66
CA ALA A 203 -80.76 -102.86 69.81
C ALA A 203 -82.20 -103.39 69.81
N GLU A 204 -82.84 -103.51 68.65
CA GLU A 204 -84.24 -103.94 68.54
C GLU A 204 -84.38 -105.46 68.58
N ASN A 205 -83.56 -106.22 67.84
CA ASN A 205 -83.76 -107.66 67.70
C ASN A 205 -82.94 -108.49 68.69
N VAL A 206 -81.67 -108.13 68.95
CA VAL A 206 -80.79 -109.00 69.77
C VAL A 206 -81.13 -108.88 71.25
N GLU A 207 -81.42 -107.68 71.76
CA GLU A 207 -81.86 -107.52 73.15
C GLU A 207 -83.29 -108.06 73.39
N HIS A 208 -84.19 -107.96 72.40
CA HIS A 208 -85.51 -108.58 72.50
C HIS A 208 -85.42 -110.11 72.51
N LEU A 209 -84.57 -110.72 71.66
CA LEU A 209 -84.33 -112.16 71.67
C LEU A 209 -83.58 -112.63 72.92
N ARG A 210 -82.72 -111.79 73.52
CA ARG A 210 -82.10 -112.05 74.84
C ARG A 210 -83.15 -112.06 75.96
N ALA A 211 -84.09 -111.11 75.94
CA ALA A 211 -85.14 -111.00 76.96
C ALA A 211 -86.18 -112.15 76.91
N GLU A 212 -86.30 -112.85 75.77
CA GLU A 212 -87.16 -114.03 75.62
C GLU A 212 -86.50 -115.35 76.08
N LEU A 213 -85.19 -115.35 76.37
CA LEU A 213 -84.51 -116.52 76.93
C LEU A 213 -84.70 -116.57 78.46
N VAL A 214 -85.22 -117.70 78.96
CA VAL A 214 -85.48 -117.93 80.38
C VAL A 214 -84.64 -119.10 80.90
N ASP A 215 -83.74 -118.82 81.84
CA ASP A 215 -82.81 -119.80 82.42
C ASP A 215 -83.53 -121.07 82.92
N GLY A 216 -83.05 -122.23 82.50
CA GLY A 216 -83.59 -123.55 82.88
C GLY A 216 -84.72 -124.09 82.00
N GLN A 217 -85.33 -123.29 81.11
CA GLN A 217 -86.26 -123.80 80.09
C GLN A 217 -85.53 -124.15 78.80
N ALA A 218 -86.04 -125.15 78.06
CA ALA A 218 -85.46 -125.57 76.79
C ALA A 218 -85.82 -124.59 75.66
N CYS A 219 -84.84 -123.90 75.08
CA CYS A 219 -85.12 -122.93 74.00
C CYS A 219 -85.76 -123.62 72.78
N VAL A 220 -86.82 -122.97 72.26
CA VAL A 220 -87.65 -123.44 71.15
C VAL A 220 -86.86 -123.70 69.85
N VAL A 221 -85.67 -123.10 69.70
CA VAL A 221 -84.83 -123.21 68.50
C VAL A 221 -83.75 -124.31 68.63
N CYS A 222 -83.23 -124.57 69.83
CA CYS A 222 -82.05 -125.44 70.02
C CYS A 222 -82.15 -126.51 71.13
N GLY A 223 -83.24 -126.54 71.90
CA GLY A 223 -83.52 -127.58 72.89
C GLY A 223 -82.63 -127.62 74.15
N SER A 224 -81.51 -126.88 74.18
CA SER A 224 -80.70 -126.73 75.40
C SER A 224 -81.48 -125.98 76.48
N THR A 225 -81.25 -126.34 77.75
CA THR A 225 -81.76 -125.62 78.94
C THR A 225 -80.74 -124.62 79.53
N THR A 226 -79.58 -124.47 78.89
CA THR A 226 -78.54 -123.49 79.24
C THR A 226 -78.06 -122.77 77.99
N HIS A 227 -77.95 -121.44 78.07
CA HIS A 227 -77.67 -120.58 76.92
C HIS A 227 -76.51 -119.62 77.21
N PRO A 228 -75.38 -119.73 76.48
CA PRO A 228 -74.27 -118.78 76.60
C PRO A 228 -74.71 -117.33 76.41
N TYR A 229 -75.68 -117.10 75.51
CA TYR A 229 -76.17 -115.78 75.12
C TYR A 229 -77.27 -115.18 76.04
N HIS A 230 -77.76 -115.92 77.04
CA HIS A 230 -78.68 -115.36 78.06
C HIS A 230 -77.91 -114.45 79.04
N ARG A 231 -76.62 -114.72 79.26
CA ARG A 231 -75.76 -113.78 79.98
C ARG A 231 -75.41 -112.63 79.06
N ASP A 232 -75.56 -111.40 79.56
CA ASP A 232 -75.18 -110.21 78.80
C ASP A 232 -73.66 -110.16 78.61
N ASP A 233 -73.23 -110.62 77.44
CA ASP A 233 -71.88 -110.38 76.93
C ASP A 233 -71.74 -108.92 76.45
N SER A 234 -71.82 -108.03 77.44
CA SER A 234 -71.58 -106.59 77.27
C SER A 234 -70.16 -106.30 76.81
N ALA A 235 -69.21 -107.24 76.99
CA ALA A 235 -67.87 -107.13 76.42
C ALA A 235 -67.89 -107.26 74.89
N VAL A 236 -68.62 -108.23 74.33
CA VAL A 236 -68.82 -108.36 72.87
C VAL A 236 -69.63 -107.19 72.32
N SER A 237 -70.75 -106.81 72.95
CA SER A 237 -71.56 -105.67 72.48
C SER A 237 -70.77 -104.35 72.50
N LYS A 238 -69.95 -104.14 73.54
CA LYS A 238 -69.04 -102.99 73.63
C LYS A 238 -67.93 -103.04 72.58
N ALA A 239 -67.27 -104.19 72.39
CA ALA A 239 -66.21 -104.35 71.38
C ALA A 239 -66.74 -104.13 69.95
N LEU A 240 -67.97 -104.55 69.66
CA LEU A 240 -68.66 -104.23 68.40
C LEU A 240 -68.92 -102.73 68.27
N PHE A 241 -69.43 -102.06 69.31
CA PHE A 241 -69.65 -100.61 69.28
C PHE A 241 -68.35 -99.82 69.10
N GLU A 242 -67.28 -100.19 69.82
CA GLU A 242 -65.94 -99.61 69.69
C GLU A 242 -65.35 -99.82 68.29
N LEU A 243 -65.55 -101.02 67.69
CA LEU A 243 -65.16 -101.30 66.30
C LEU A 243 -65.95 -100.46 65.30
N GLN A 244 -67.26 -100.29 65.47
CA GLN A 244 -68.08 -99.43 64.61
C GLN A 244 -67.64 -97.95 64.72
N GLN A 245 -67.37 -97.47 65.95
CA GLN A 245 -66.86 -96.12 66.19
C GLN A 245 -65.48 -95.92 65.53
N GLN A 246 -64.60 -96.93 65.61
CA GLN A 246 -63.30 -96.92 64.94
C GLN A 246 -63.45 -96.87 63.41
N GLN A 247 -64.42 -97.60 62.84
CA GLN A 247 -64.71 -97.58 61.39
C GLN A 247 -65.23 -96.21 60.92
N GLU A 248 -66.16 -95.59 61.67
CA GLU A 248 -66.63 -94.23 61.40
C GLU A 248 -65.49 -93.21 61.49
N GLN A 249 -64.62 -93.34 62.50
CA GLN A 249 -63.46 -92.45 62.68
C GLN A 249 -62.44 -92.62 61.55
N GLN A 250 -62.11 -93.86 61.13
CA GLN A 250 -61.21 -94.13 60.01
C GLN A 250 -61.75 -93.56 58.68
N ALA A 251 -63.05 -93.72 58.41
CA ALA A 251 -63.68 -93.17 57.20
C ALA A 251 -63.73 -91.63 57.24
N THR A 252 -63.91 -91.03 58.42
CA THR A 252 -63.86 -89.56 58.61
C THR A 252 -62.44 -89.02 58.39
N LEU A 253 -61.42 -89.68 58.94
CA LEU A 253 -60.01 -89.32 58.71
C LEU A 253 -59.65 -89.43 57.23
N LYS A 254 -60.15 -90.45 56.52
CA LYS A 254 -59.90 -90.63 55.07
C LYS A 254 -60.61 -89.57 54.21
N GLU A 255 -61.83 -89.16 54.56
CA GLU A 255 -62.49 -88.01 53.91
C GLU A 255 -61.68 -86.72 54.15
N GLN A 256 -61.17 -86.50 55.37
CA GLN A 256 -60.38 -85.31 55.69
C GLN A 256 -59.01 -85.31 55.00
N GLU A 257 -58.33 -86.45 54.91
CA GLU A 257 -57.05 -86.60 54.19
C GLU A 257 -57.21 -86.31 52.69
N THR A 258 -58.20 -86.93 52.04
CA THR A 258 -58.48 -86.71 50.62
C THR A 258 -58.96 -85.27 50.34
N PHE A 259 -59.78 -84.69 51.22
CA PHE A 259 -60.16 -83.27 51.16
C PHE A 259 -58.93 -82.34 51.23
N ASN A 260 -58.00 -82.59 52.15
CA ASN A 260 -56.78 -81.77 52.28
C ASN A 260 -55.89 -81.88 51.04
N LEU A 261 -55.75 -83.07 50.46
CA LEU A 261 -55.00 -83.30 49.21
C LEU A 261 -55.64 -82.58 48.01
N TRP A 262 -56.97 -82.62 47.89
CA TRP A 262 -57.70 -81.83 46.90
C TRP A 262 -57.53 -80.33 47.11
N GLN A 263 -57.72 -79.84 48.33
CA GLN A 263 -57.62 -78.42 48.66
C GLN A 263 -56.21 -77.86 48.36
N ALA A 264 -55.15 -78.63 48.64
CA ALA A 264 -53.78 -78.27 48.29
C ALA A 264 -53.59 -78.20 46.76
N ALA A 265 -54.02 -79.23 46.03
CA ALA A 265 -53.92 -79.26 44.57
C ALA A 265 -54.68 -78.10 43.90
N GLN A 266 -55.89 -77.78 44.38
CA GLN A 266 -56.69 -76.65 43.92
C GLN A 266 -56.04 -75.29 44.22
N GLN A 267 -55.39 -75.13 45.38
CA GLN A 267 -54.62 -73.92 45.69
C GLN A 267 -53.42 -73.76 44.76
N ASP A 268 -52.64 -74.81 44.53
CA ASP A 268 -51.46 -74.76 43.67
C ASP A 268 -51.83 -74.56 42.19
N LEU A 269 -52.93 -75.16 41.72
CA LEU A 269 -53.49 -74.90 40.40
C LEU A 269 -53.88 -73.44 40.21
N THR A 270 -54.45 -72.82 41.26
CA THR A 270 -54.81 -71.40 41.27
C THR A 270 -53.58 -70.49 41.22
N LYS A 271 -52.52 -70.79 42.00
CA LYS A 271 -51.24 -70.06 41.95
C LYS A 271 -50.61 -70.12 40.56
N LEU A 272 -50.56 -71.33 39.98
CA LEU A 272 -49.93 -71.58 38.69
C LEU A 272 -50.70 -70.95 37.52
N SER A 273 -52.03 -70.89 37.60
CA SER A 273 -52.89 -70.14 36.65
C SER A 273 -52.52 -68.64 36.60
N VAL A 274 -52.30 -68.02 37.77
CA VAL A 274 -51.91 -66.61 37.86
C VAL A 274 -50.50 -66.39 37.28
N GLU A 275 -49.52 -67.26 37.57
CA GLU A 275 -48.19 -67.17 36.94
C GLU A 275 -48.29 -67.34 35.42
N GLN A 276 -49.05 -68.31 34.92
CA GLN A 276 -49.22 -68.56 33.49
C GLN A 276 -49.80 -67.33 32.76
N GLN A 277 -50.83 -66.70 33.34
CA GLN A 277 -51.46 -65.50 32.77
C GLN A 277 -50.53 -64.27 32.85
N GLN A 278 -49.73 -64.13 33.92
CA GLN A 278 -48.73 -63.07 34.03
C GLN A 278 -47.59 -63.26 32.99
N LEU A 279 -47.10 -64.49 32.82
CA LEU A 279 -46.11 -64.84 31.79
C LEU A 279 -46.64 -64.56 30.38
N LYS A 280 -47.88 -64.97 30.09
CA LYS A 280 -48.55 -64.71 28.80
C LYS A 280 -48.65 -63.20 28.50
N THR A 281 -49.04 -62.41 29.50
CA THR A 281 -49.11 -60.94 29.37
C THR A 281 -47.73 -60.33 29.15
N THR A 282 -46.70 -60.85 29.83
CA THR A 282 -45.30 -60.38 29.65
C THR A 282 -44.77 -60.72 28.26
N VAL A 283 -45.02 -61.94 27.75
CA VAL A 283 -44.67 -62.36 26.39
C VAL A 283 -45.32 -61.45 25.34
N GLN A 284 -46.59 -61.11 25.51
CA GLN A 284 -47.27 -60.17 24.61
C GLN A 284 -46.60 -58.79 24.62
N ASN A 285 -46.40 -58.19 25.81
CA ASN A 285 -45.77 -56.88 25.95
C ASN A 285 -44.35 -56.82 25.34
N VAL A 286 -43.55 -57.88 25.47
CA VAL A 286 -42.21 -57.96 24.84
C VAL A 286 -42.33 -58.14 23.32
N THR A 287 -43.31 -58.91 22.83
CA THR A 287 -43.55 -59.10 21.39
C THR A 287 -44.02 -57.81 20.69
N GLU A 288 -44.84 -57.01 21.36
CA GLU A 288 -45.22 -55.67 20.88
C GLU A 288 -44.02 -54.73 20.81
N LYS A 289 -43.16 -54.70 21.85
CA LYS A 289 -41.88 -53.95 21.83
C LYS A 289 -40.96 -54.39 20.69
N ILE A 290 -40.83 -55.69 20.43
CA ILE A 290 -40.04 -56.24 19.30
C ILE A 290 -40.57 -55.69 17.98
N THR A 291 -41.89 -55.68 17.78
CA THR A 291 -42.52 -55.18 16.55
C THR A 291 -42.23 -53.69 16.35
N VAL A 292 -42.35 -52.88 17.41
CA VAL A 292 -42.07 -51.44 17.36
C VAL A 292 -40.60 -51.17 17.02
N ILE A 293 -39.65 -51.81 17.70
CA ILE A 293 -38.22 -51.56 17.42
C ILE A 293 -37.76 -52.16 16.08
N GLN A 294 -38.36 -53.27 15.64
CA GLN A 294 -38.16 -53.81 14.30
C GLN A 294 -38.52 -52.79 13.22
N GLN A 295 -39.69 -52.14 13.35
CA GLN A 295 -40.15 -51.10 12.43
C GLN A 295 -39.21 -49.88 12.46
N LEU A 296 -38.85 -49.39 13.65
CA LEU A 296 -37.92 -48.27 13.82
C LEU A 296 -36.51 -48.53 13.26
N CYS A 297 -36.06 -49.78 13.22
CA CYS A 297 -34.80 -50.18 12.57
C CYS A 297 -34.91 -50.16 11.04
N ILE A 298 -36.04 -50.65 10.49
CA ILE A 298 -36.29 -50.65 9.03
C ILE A 298 -36.41 -49.21 8.51
N GLU A 299 -37.21 -48.37 9.15
CA GLU A 299 -37.41 -46.97 8.79
C GLU A 299 -36.11 -46.16 8.87
N GLN A 300 -35.32 -46.36 9.93
CA GLN A 300 -34.00 -45.73 10.04
C GLN A 300 -33.03 -46.22 8.96
N GLY A 301 -32.97 -47.53 8.68
CA GLY A 301 -32.15 -48.07 7.61
C GLY A 301 -32.50 -47.46 6.24
N GLN A 302 -33.79 -47.41 5.90
CA GLN A 302 -34.28 -46.80 4.66
C GLN A 302 -33.93 -45.31 4.56
N SER A 303 -34.21 -44.52 5.61
CA SER A 303 -33.90 -43.08 5.62
C SER A 303 -32.40 -42.75 5.54
N ALA A 304 -31.55 -43.64 6.06
CA ALA A 304 -30.09 -43.53 6.02
C ALA A 304 -29.45 -44.10 4.73
N GLN A 305 -30.25 -44.73 3.86
CA GLN A 305 -29.79 -45.53 2.71
C GLN A 305 -28.86 -46.69 3.11
N ILE A 306 -29.03 -47.23 4.33
CA ILE A 306 -28.28 -48.37 4.87
C ILE A 306 -29.05 -49.65 4.53
N PRO A 307 -28.47 -50.60 3.78
CA PRO A 307 -29.12 -51.89 3.52
C PRO A 307 -29.21 -52.70 4.82
N LEU A 308 -30.43 -53.04 5.23
CA LEU A 308 -30.71 -53.81 6.44
C LEU A 308 -31.69 -54.94 6.12
N ASN A 309 -31.27 -56.20 6.33
CA ASN A 309 -32.15 -57.35 6.21
C ASN A 309 -32.30 -58.10 7.55
N LEU A 310 -33.43 -57.90 8.23
CA LEU A 310 -33.73 -58.52 9.52
C LEU A 310 -34.13 -60.01 9.44
N THR A 311 -34.08 -60.65 8.26
CA THR A 311 -34.19 -62.12 8.15
C THR A 311 -32.86 -62.83 8.37
N GLN A 312 -31.74 -62.11 8.41
CA GLN A 312 -30.41 -62.67 8.66
C GLN A 312 -30.12 -62.82 10.16
N THR A 313 -29.08 -63.59 10.49
CA THR A 313 -28.64 -63.74 11.88
C THR A 313 -27.98 -62.46 12.42
N GLN A 314 -27.98 -62.32 13.75
CA GLN A 314 -27.29 -61.22 14.44
C GLN A 314 -25.81 -61.10 14.05
N SER A 315 -25.13 -62.22 13.78
CA SER A 315 -23.71 -62.22 13.39
C SER A 315 -23.50 -61.66 11.98
N GLU A 316 -24.32 -62.06 11.02
CA GLU A 316 -24.24 -61.56 9.64
C GLU A 316 -24.55 -60.06 9.58
N ILE A 317 -25.61 -59.63 10.26
CA ILE A 317 -26.01 -58.22 10.32
C ILE A 317 -24.92 -57.39 11.00
N LYS A 318 -24.34 -57.86 12.11
CA LYS A 318 -23.21 -57.17 12.74
C LYS A 318 -22.02 -57.04 11.76
N GLN A 319 -21.65 -58.11 11.07
CA GLN A 319 -20.54 -58.12 10.12
C GLN A 319 -20.77 -57.15 8.95
N GLN A 320 -21.99 -57.11 8.37
CA GLN A 320 -22.35 -56.16 7.32
C GLN A 320 -22.23 -54.70 7.79
N LEU A 321 -22.73 -54.39 8.98
CA LEU A 321 -22.70 -53.02 9.53
C LEU A 321 -21.28 -52.59 9.92
N GLU A 322 -20.43 -53.53 10.35
CA GLU A 322 -19.01 -53.30 10.64
C GLU A 322 -18.21 -53.05 9.34
N GLN A 323 -18.49 -53.80 8.27
CA GLN A 323 -17.95 -53.54 6.93
C GLN A 323 -18.39 -52.16 6.38
N LEU A 324 -19.66 -51.78 6.57
CA LEU A 324 -20.16 -50.45 6.18
C LEU A 324 -19.50 -49.32 6.98
N THR A 325 -19.23 -49.53 8.29
CA THR A 325 -18.48 -48.56 9.10
C THR A 325 -17.07 -48.37 8.56
N GLN A 326 -16.36 -49.45 8.24
CA GLN A 326 -15.02 -49.39 7.66
C GLN A 326 -15.02 -48.70 6.29
N GLN A 327 -15.98 -49.02 5.41
CA GLN A 327 -16.11 -48.37 4.11
C GLN A 327 -16.37 -46.86 4.24
N TYR A 328 -17.33 -46.45 5.09
CA TYR A 328 -17.63 -45.02 5.27
C TYR A 328 -16.47 -44.25 5.90
N GLN A 329 -15.70 -44.87 6.82
CA GLN A 329 -14.48 -44.26 7.36
C GLN A 329 -13.41 -44.07 6.27
N PHE A 330 -13.22 -45.06 5.40
CA PHE A 330 -12.30 -44.97 4.26
C PHE A 330 -12.74 -43.92 3.23
N ASP A 331 -14.04 -43.88 2.90
CA ASP A 331 -14.63 -42.85 2.03
C ASP A 331 -14.35 -41.44 2.59
N ILE A 332 -14.61 -41.21 3.89
CA ILE A 332 -14.36 -39.91 4.55
C ILE A 332 -12.88 -39.54 4.48
N GLN A 333 -11.96 -40.48 4.71
CA GLN A 333 -10.51 -40.24 4.61
C GLN A 333 -10.07 -39.89 3.17
N GLN A 334 -10.64 -40.53 2.15
CA GLN A 334 -10.38 -40.18 0.74
C GLN A 334 -10.90 -38.77 0.40
N LEU A 335 -12.13 -38.47 0.76
CA LEU A 335 -12.76 -37.16 0.50
C LEU A 335 -11.98 -36.03 1.23
N GLU A 336 -11.43 -36.29 2.41
CA GLU A 336 -10.52 -35.37 3.09
C GLU A 336 -9.15 -35.21 2.40
N ALA A 337 -8.56 -36.29 1.90
CA ALA A 337 -7.29 -36.22 1.17
C ALA A 337 -7.43 -35.42 -0.13
N GLN A 338 -8.51 -35.67 -0.89
CA GLN A 338 -8.86 -34.92 -2.10
C GLN A 338 -9.13 -33.44 -1.78
N SER A 339 -9.89 -33.16 -0.71
CA SER A 339 -10.13 -31.78 -0.23
C SER A 339 -8.84 -31.04 0.08
N LYS A 340 -7.89 -31.68 0.78
CA LYS A 340 -6.57 -31.11 1.10
C LYS A 340 -5.77 -30.82 -0.19
N GLN A 341 -5.81 -31.73 -1.16
CA GLN A 341 -5.14 -31.56 -2.45
C GLN A 341 -5.69 -30.37 -3.24
N TRP A 342 -7.01 -30.23 -3.39
CA TRP A 342 -7.57 -29.07 -4.12
C TRP A 342 -7.33 -27.76 -3.39
N ILE A 343 -7.45 -27.70 -2.06
CA ILE A 343 -7.11 -26.51 -1.27
C ILE A 343 -5.66 -26.08 -1.54
N GLN A 344 -4.72 -27.03 -1.62
CA GLN A 344 -3.33 -26.76 -1.97
C GLN A 344 -3.17 -26.25 -3.41
N SER A 345 -3.82 -26.88 -4.39
CA SER A 345 -3.76 -26.45 -5.80
C SER A 345 -4.40 -25.06 -6.01
N ILE A 346 -5.56 -24.78 -5.41
CA ILE A 346 -6.20 -23.45 -5.43
C ILE A 346 -5.24 -22.40 -4.89
N LYS A 347 -4.64 -22.65 -3.71
CA LYS A 347 -3.68 -21.73 -3.08
C LYS A 347 -2.47 -21.47 -3.99
N ILE A 348 -1.90 -22.51 -4.60
CA ILE A 348 -0.76 -22.37 -5.53
C ILE A 348 -1.17 -21.54 -6.76
N GLN A 349 -2.31 -21.82 -7.39
CA GLN A 349 -2.79 -21.05 -8.53
C GLN A 349 -3.08 -19.59 -8.19
N GLN A 350 -3.69 -19.30 -7.03
CA GLN A 350 -3.94 -17.93 -6.56
C GLN A 350 -2.62 -17.18 -6.29
N GLN A 351 -1.65 -17.81 -5.62
CA GLN A 351 -0.34 -17.20 -5.33
C GLN A 351 0.47 -16.95 -6.62
N LEU A 352 0.49 -17.91 -7.56
CA LEU A 352 1.13 -17.73 -8.86
C LEU A 352 0.46 -16.63 -9.68
N SER A 353 -0.88 -16.60 -9.75
CA SER A 353 -1.63 -15.58 -10.48
C SER A 353 -1.35 -14.17 -9.95
N GLN A 354 -1.33 -13.99 -8.63
CA GLN A 354 -0.97 -12.71 -7.99
C GLN A 354 0.49 -12.31 -8.28
N SER A 355 1.43 -13.25 -8.19
CA SER A 355 2.85 -13.01 -8.50
C SER A 355 3.05 -12.61 -9.96
N VAL A 356 2.42 -13.35 -10.89
CA VAL A 356 2.42 -13.07 -12.34
C VAL A 356 1.90 -11.66 -12.62
N GLN A 357 0.70 -11.31 -12.13
CA GLN A 357 0.10 -9.98 -12.34
C GLN A 357 0.95 -8.84 -11.76
N HIS A 358 1.51 -9.04 -10.56
CA HIS A 358 2.37 -8.05 -9.92
C HIS A 358 3.68 -7.83 -10.70
N THR A 359 4.34 -8.92 -11.11
CA THR A 359 5.58 -8.85 -11.90
C THR A 359 5.33 -8.30 -13.30
N GLU A 360 4.23 -8.65 -13.97
CA GLU A 360 3.81 -8.05 -15.25
C GLU A 360 3.64 -6.53 -15.14
N HIS A 361 2.92 -6.06 -14.12
CA HIS A 361 2.69 -4.62 -13.91
C HIS A 361 4.00 -3.87 -13.63
N LEU A 362 4.91 -4.45 -12.82
CA LEU A 362 6.22 -3.86 -12.56
C LEU A 362 7.11 -3.82 -13.81
N LEU A 363 7.15 -4.88 -14.61
CA LEU A 363 7.90 -4.92 -15.87
C LEU A 363 7.32 -3.97 -16.93
N GLN A 364 5.99 -3.87 -17.03
CA GLN A 364 5.32 -2.90 -17.90
C GLN A 364 5.69 -1.46 -17.50
N ASN A 365 5.73 -1.16 -16.20
CA ASN A 365 6.16 0.15 -15.71
C ASN A 365 7.67 0.41 -15.91
N ALA A 366 8.53 -0.59 -15.75
CA ALA A 366 9.95 -0.50 -16.07
C ALA A 366 10.20 -0.16 -17.55
N ASN A 367 9.42 -0.77 -18.45
CA ASN A 367 9.43 -0.51 -19.89
C ASN A 367 8.86 0.89 -20.21
N ASN A 368 7.73 1.28 -19.60
CA ASN A 368 7.17 2.63 -19.74
C ASN A 368 8.17 3.73 -19.33
N LEU A 369 8.87 3.54 -18.21
CA LEU A 369 9.92 4.46 -17.74
C LEU A 369 11.11 4.50 -18.71
N HIS A 370 11.55 3.36 -19.24
CA HIS A 370 12.58 3.32 -20.30
C HIS A 370 12.18 4.14 -21.53
N ASN A 371 10.96 3.94 -22.04
CA ASN A 371 10.45 4.67 -23.21
C ASN A 371 10.39 6.19 -22.97
N GLN A 372 10.16 6.64 -21.74
CA GLN A 372 10.16 8.08 -21.37
C GLN A 372 11.55 8.74 -21.42
N VAL A 373 12.65 7.97 -21.36
CA VAL A 373 14.03 8.48 -21.44
C VAL A 373 14.79 7.98 -22.67
N GLN A 374 14.13 7.26 -23.58
CA GLN A 374 14.77 6.58 -24.71
C GLN A 374 15.50 7.53 -25.67
N HIS A 375 15.08 8.80 -25.78
CA HIS A 375 15.81 9.83 -26.53
C HIS A 375 17.16 10.17 -25.87
N ILE A 376 17.23 10.22 -24.54
CA ILE A 376 18.50 10.41 -23.79
C ILE A 376 19.40 9.19 -24.01
N VAL A 377 18.84 7.98 -23.86
CA VAL A 377 19.55 6.70 -24.08
C VAL A 377 20.06 6.58 -25.53
N SER A 378 19.34 7.12 -26.52
CA SER A 378 19.75 7.09 -27.93
C SER A 378 21.08 7.81 -28.19
N CYS A 379 21.35 8.88 -27.42
CA CYS A 379 22.54 9.73 -27.55
C CYS A 379 23.82 9.07 -27.00
N LEU A 380 23.69 8.00 -26.22
CA LEU A 380 24.80 7.35 -25.52
C LEU A 380 25.71 6.54 -26.46
N ALA A 381 26.98 6.41 -26.08
CA ALA A 381 27.91 5.49 -26.75
C ALA A 381 27.51 4.02 -26.53
N GLU A 382 27.94 3.12 -27.40
CA GLU A 382 27.53 1.70 -27.34
C GLU A 382 27.92 1.03 -26.01
N ARG A 383 29.06 1.42 -25.43
CA ARG A 383 29.49 0.97 -24.10
C ARG A 383 28.55 1.42 -22.99
N GLU A 384 28.02 2.63 -23.09
CA GLU A 384 27.08 3.22 -22.12
C GLU A 384 25.68 2.61 -22.27
N LYS A 385 25.25 2.27 -23.50
CA LYS A 385 24.01 1.52 -23.78
C LYS A 385 24.03 0.13 -23.14
N ASN A 386 25.16 -0.58 -23.25
CA ASN A 386 25.37 -1.86 -22.57
C ASN A 386 25.39 -1.71 -21.03
N ALA A 387 26.04 -0.66 -20.51
CA ALA A 387 26.02 -0.35 -19.07
C ALA A 387 24.61 -0.02 -18.57
N TRP A 388 23.81 0.72 -19.35
CA TRP A 388 22.43 1.06 -19.04
C TRP A 388 21.53 -0.18 -18.91
N GLN A 389 21.71 -1.19 -19.75
CA GLN A 389 20.95 -2.44 -19.67
C GLN A 389 21.30 -3.31 -18.45
N GLN A 390 22.53 -3.21 -17.93
CA GLN A 390 22.99 -4.01 -16.77
C GLN A 390 22.86 -3.27 -15.43
N TYR A 391 23.00 -1.94 -15.44
CA TYR A 391 23.11 -1.08 -14.26
C TYR A 391 22.38 0.25 -14.50
N SER A 392 21.07 0.18 -14.76
CA SER A 392 20.27 1.31 -15.26
C SER A 392 20.33 2.54 -14.34
N ILE A 393 20.16 2.37 -13.02
CA ILE A 393 20.22 3.48 -12.05
C ILE A 393 21.60 4.13 -12.02
N THR A 394 22.66 3.34 -11.88
CA THR A 394 24.05 3.85 -11.79
C THR A 394 24.44 4.60 -13.05
N THR A 395 24.05 4.08 -14.22
CA THR A 395 24.31 4.72 -15.52
C THR A 395 23.48 6.00 -15.66
N ALA A 396 22.20 5.98 -15.29
CA ALA A 396 21.34 7.16 -15.28
C ALA A 396 21.86 8.27 -14.34
N GLN A 397 22.38 7.91 -13.15
CA GLN A 397 22.99 8.87 -12.22
C GLN A 397 24.27 9.50 -12.80
N HIS A 398 25.10 8.73 -13.51
CA HIS A 398 26.27 9.26 -14.21
C HIS A 398 25.88 10.26 -15.31
N ILE A 399 24.93 9.88 -16.17
CA ILE A 399 24.40 10.74 -17.23
C ILE A 399 23.74 12.00 -16.64
N LEU A 400 22.98 11.88 -15.54
CA LEU A 400 22.40 13.03 -14.86
C LEU A 400 23.47 14.02 -14.38
N SER A 401 24.62 13.55 -13.91
CA SER A 401 25.76 14.40 -13.54
C SER A 401 26.35 15.12 -14.77
N GLN A 402 26.53 14.40 -15.89
CA GLN A 402 27.01 14.98 -17.16
C GLN A 402 26.04 16.05 -17.71
N LEU A 403 24.73 15.78 -17.74
CA LEU A 403 23.70 16.71 -18.23
C LEU A 403 23.57 17.97 -17.34
N ASN A 404 23.67 17.82 -16.02
CA ASN A 404 23.71 18.98 -15.10
C ASN A 404 24.97 19.83 -15.32
N THR A 405 26.14 19.20 -15.47
CA THR A 405 27.41 19.88 -15.76
C THR A 405 27.32 20.66 -17.08
N ARG A 406 26.79 20.02 -18.12
CA ARG A 406 26.54 20.63 -19.43
C ARG A 406 25.56 21.79 -19.37
N THR A 407 24.51 21.69 -18.53
CA THR A 407 23.55 22.79 -18.29
C THR A 407 24.26 24.02 -17.72
N GLN A 408 25.04 23.85 -16.64
CA GLN A 408 25.80 24.94 -16.02
C GLN A 408 26.82 25.56 -16.98
N GLN A 409 27.49 24.74 -17.79
CA GLN A 409 28.41 25.21 -18.83
C GLN A 409 27.70 26.05 -19.89
N LEU A 410 26.54 25.64 -20.40
CA LEU A 410 25.77 26.40 -21.38
C LEU A 410 25.25 27.73 -20.81
N GLU A 411 24.75 27.75 -19.57
CA GLU A 411 24.36 28.98 -18.87
C GLU A 411 25.54 29.94 -18.71
N GLN A 412 26.72 29.42 -18.33
CA GLN A 412 27.94 30.20 -18.21
C GLN A 412 28.44 30.70 -19.58
N LEU A 413 28.29 29.91 -20.65
CA LEU A 413 28.61 30.32 -22.03
C LEU A 413 27.72 31.47 -22.50
N GLU A 414 26.43 31.42 -22.19
CA GLU A 414 25.48 32.49 -22.53
C GLU A 414 25.82 33.78 -21.77
N LEU A 415 26.11 33.68 -20.47
CA LEU A 415 26.54 34.82 -19.65
C LEU A 415 27.85 35.44 -20.16
N LEU A 416 28.87 34.63 -20.44
CA LEU A 416 30.14 35.11 -20.99
C LEU A 416 29.97 35.71 -22.39
N SER A 417 29.04 35.20 -23.20
CA SER A 417 28.72 35.76 -24.52
C SER A 417 28.05 37.13 -24.39
N LYS A 418 27.06 37.28 -23.49
CA LYS A 418 26.43 38.57 -23.19
C LYS A 418 27.44 39.60 -22.68
N GLN A 419 28.37 39.20 -21.81
CA GLN A 419 29.45 40.08 -21.33
C GLN A 419 30.42 40.47 -22.45
N HIS A 420 30.86 39.50 -23.27
CA HIS A 420 31.72 39.74 -24.43
C HIS A 420 31.12 40.78 -25.38
N ASP A 421 29.84 40.64 -25.71
CA ASP A 421 29.17 41.52 -26.66
C ASP A 421 28.92 42.92 -26.08
N GLN A 422 28.69 43.02 -24.76
CA GLN A 422 28.69 44.31 -24.03
C GLN A 422 30.06 45.00 -24.09
N TYR A 423 31.17 44.29 -23.85
CA TYR A 423 32.50 44.88 -23.94
C TYR A 423 32.89 45.26 -25.37
N LEU A 424 32.47 44.51 -26.39
CA LEU A 424 32.62 44.90 -27.79
C LEU A 424 31.86 46.20 -28.13
N GLN A 425 30.62 46.35 -27.65
CA GLN A 425 29.86 47.59 -27.83
C GLN A 425 30.54 48.79 -27.12
N GLN A 426 31.07 48.58 -25.91
CA GLN A 426 31.86 49.60 -25.20
C GLN A 426 33.16 49.94 -25.94
N LEU A 427 33.86 48.95 -26.48
CA LEU A 427 35.10 49.14 -27.25
C LEU A 427 34.84 49.94 -28.53
N ASN A 428 33.82 49.58 -29.31
CA ASN A 428 33.41 50.32 -30.51
C ASN A 428 33.05 51.78 -30.16
N THR A 429 32.38 52.00 -29.03
CA THR A 429 32.04 53.34 -28.53
C THR A 429 33.29 54.13 -28.11
N ALA A 430 34.24 53.50 -27.41
CA ALA A 430 35.51 54.11 -27.02
C ALA A 430 36.36 54.47 -28.25
N GLN A 431 36.49 53.57 -29.22
CA GLN A 431 37.20 53.82 -30.48
C GLN A 431 36.57 54.97 -31.28
N LEU A 432 35.24 55.05 -31.36
CA LEU A 432 34.53 56.17 -32.01
C LEU A 432 34.77 57.49 -31.26
N ASN A 433 34.80 57.48 -29.93
CA ASN A 433 35.15 58.66 -29.12
C ASN A 433 36.61 59.08 -29.32
N ILE A 434 37.56 58.14 -29.41
CA ILE A 434 38.98 58.41 -29.70
C ILE A 434 39.15 59.00 -31.12
N ALA A 435 38.42 58.47 -32.11
CA ALA A 435 38.43 59.01 -33.48
C ALA A 435 37.87 60.44 -33.53
N ASN A 436 36.75 60.70 -32.83
CA ASN A 436 36.18 62.04 -32.71
C ASN A 436 37.12 63.01 -31.99
N ALA A 437 37.75 62.60 -30.88
CA ALA A 437 38.73 63.41 -30.16
C ALA A 437 39.98 63.70 -31.02
N ALA A 438 40.51 62.69 -31.73
CA ALA A 438 41.63 62.87 -32.64
C ALA A 438 41.31 63.83 -33.80
N LYS A 439 40.08 63.76 -34.34
CA LYS A 439 39.58 64.72 -35.33
C LYS A 439 39.49 66.14 -34.75
N GLN A 440 38.88 66.32 -33.58
CA GLN A 440 38.78 67.63 -32.93
C GLN A 440 40.13 68.23 -32.56
N ILE A 441 41.11 67.41 -32.15
CA ILE A 441 42.51 67.82 -31.93
C ILE A 441 43.12 68.29 -33.25
N SER A 442 42.96 67.53 -34.34
CA SER A 442 43.49 67.90 -35.67
C SER A 442 42.87 69.20 -36.21
N GLU A 443 41.55 69.36 -36.09
CA GLU A 443 40.84 70.59 -36.47
C GLU A 443 41.26 71.79 -35.61
N THR A 444 41.36 71.60 -34.29
CA THR A 444 41.78 72.67 -33.35
C THR A 444 43.25 73.07 -33.56
N ALA A 445 44.13 72.11 -33.85
CA ALA A 445 45.53 72.36 -34.21
C ALA A 445 45.69 73.05 -35.58
N HIS A 446 44.81 72.74 -36.54
CA HIS A 446 44.75 73.47 -37.81
C HIS A 446 44.35 74.93 -37.58
N SER A 447 43.26 75.19 -36.84
CA SER A 447 42.84 76.56 -36.49
C SER A 447 43.90 77.31 -35.66
N LEU A 448 44.63 76.63 -34.76
CA LEU A 448 45.76 77.21 -34.04
C LEU A 448 46.85 77.70 -35.03
N ASN A 449 47.17 76.88 -36.05
CA ASN A 449 48.16 77.21 -37.06
C ASN A 449 47.67 78.32 -38.01
N GLU A 450 46.38 78.38 -38.33
CA GLU A 450 45.79 79.52 -39.07
C GLU A 450 45.89 80.83 -38.28
N ILE A 451 45.57 80.83 -36.98
CA ILE A 451 45.71 82.03 -36.14
C ILE A 451 47.20 82.41 -35.98
N LYS A 452 48.10 81.43 -35.85
CA LYS A 452 49.56 81.66 -35.87
C LYS A 452 50.01 82.32 -37.17
N LEU A 453 49.57 81.81 -38.32
CA LEU A 453 49.91 82.38 -39.63
C LEU A 453 49.32 83.79 -39.80
N LYS A 454 48.08 84.03 -39.39
CA LYS A 454 47.47 85.37 -39.34
C LYS A 454 48.24 86.31 -38.42
N GLY A 455 48.77 85.83 -37.30
CA GLY A 455 49.66 86.61 -36.42
C GLY A 455 51.00 86.96 -37.06
N GLN A 456 51.61 86.02 -37.81
CA GLN A 456 52.82 86.28 -38.59
C GLN A 456 52.55 87.29 -39.71
N GLN A 457 51.49 87.08 -40.50
CA GLN A 457 51.06 88.00 -41.56
C GLN A 457 50.72 89.39 -41.02
N ASN A 458 50.02 89.51 -39.88
CA ASN A 458 49.74 90.81 -39.26
C ASN A 458 51.03 91.52 -38.82
N THR A 459 52.01 90.77 -38.29
CA THR A 459 53.34 91.30 -37.94
C THR A 459 54.12 91.76 -39.18
N GLU A 460 54.03 91.01 -40.27
CA GLU A 460 54.73 91.29 -41.54
C GLU A 460 54.09 92.46 -42.32
N LEU A 461 52.76 92.55 -42.32
CA LEU A 461 52.01 93.68 -42.87
C LEU A 461 52.24 94.96 -42.03
N ALA A 462 52.38 94.81 -40.70
CA ALA A 462 52.81 95.92 -39.83
C ALA A 462 54.26 96.35 -40.12
N ASN A 463 55.20 95.42 -40.33
CA ASN A 463 56.56 95.74 -40.78
C ASN A 463 56.53 96.53 -42.10
N GLN A 464 55.75 96.08 -43.09
CA GLN A 464 55.62 96.73 -44.39
C GLN A 464 54.97 98.13 -44.27
N LEU A 465 53.96 98.30 -43.43
CA LEU A 465 53.36 99.62 -43.15
C LEU A 465 54.38 100.58 -42.51
N ILE A 466 55.17 100.11 -41.55
CA ILE A 466 56.23 100.88 -40.90
C ILE A 466 57.31 101.28 -41.92
N GLN A 467 57.78 100.33 -42.73
CA GLN A 467 58.76 100.55 -43.77
C GLN A 467 58.26 101.55 -44.83
N ASN A 468 57.00 101.43 -45.27
CA ASN A 468 56.40 102.36 -46.23
C ASN A 468 56.17 103.77 -45.65
N MET A 469 55.88 103.90 -44.35
CA MET A 469 55.65 105.21 -43.71
C MET A 469 56.93 105.90 -43.22
N THR A 470 58.03 105.16 -43.01
CA THR A 470 59.25 105.72 -42.37
C THR A 470 60.58 105.39 -43.06
N GLY A 471 60.58 104.49 -44.05
CA GLY A 471 61.80 103.97 -44.68
C GLY A 471 62.63 103.01 -43.81
N LEU A 472 62.22 102.76 -42.56
CA LEU A 472 62.98 101.94 -41.61
C LEU A 472 62.78 100.44 -41.85
N THR A 473 63.89 99.71 -41.95
CA THR A 473 63.94 98.24 -41.95
C THR A 473 64.32 97.70 -40.57
N GLU A 474 63.97 96.44 -40.28
CA GLU A 474 64.32 95.69 -39.05
C GLU A 474 63.76 96.21 -37.69
N VAL A 475 62.83 97.17 -37.69
CA VAL A 475 62.18 97.62 -36.44
C VAL A 475 61.06 96.67 -36.03
N LYS A 476 61.03 96.20 -34.78
CA LYS A 476 59.90 95.38 -34.28
C LYS A 476 58.62 96.22 -34.21
N PRO A 477 57.46 95.79 -34.76
CA PRO A 477 56.28 96.65 -34.81
C PRO A 477 55.76 97.15 -33.47
N ASN A 478 55.92 96.37 -32.40
CA ASN A 478 55.54 96.81 -31.05
C ASN A 478 56.45 97.93 -30.54
N GLU A 479 57.76 97.81 -30.76
CA GLU A 479 58.75 98.79 -30.30
C GLU A 479 58.66 100.07 -31.14
N TRP A 480 58.47 99.93 -32.46
CA TRP A 480 58.16 101.07 -33.33
C TRP A 480 56.87 101.77 -32.93
N LEU A 481 55.76 101.04 -32.70
CA LEU A 481 54.49 101.67 -32.36
C LEU A 481 54.60 102.45 -31.05
N THR A 482 55.20 101.86 -30.00
CA THR A 482 55.42 102.55 -28.73
C THR A 482 56.37 103.74 -28.87
N GLN A 483 57.43 103.65 -29.68
CA GLN A 483 58.33 104.78 -29.96
C GLN A 483 57.64 105.88 -30.77
N TYR A 484 56.85 105.53 -31.78
CA TYR A 484 56.08 106.46 -32.61
C TYR A 484 55.00 107.16 -31.80
N GLU A 485 54.26 106.45 -30.94
CA GLU A 485 53.29 107.06 -30.02
C GLU A 485 53.99 108.03 -29.05
N HIS A 486 55.19 107.70 -28.57
CA HIS A 486 55.96 108.56 -27.66
C HIS A 486 56.58 109.78 -28.35
N GLU A 487 57.11 109.63 -29.57
CA GLU A 487 57.59 110.73 -30.42
C GLU A 487 56.43 111.62 -30.89
N TYR A 488 55.28 111.04 -31.26
CA TYR A 488 54.06 111.76 -31.61
C TYR A 488 53.54 112.55 -30.40
N GLN A 489 53.53 111.97 -29.19
CA GLN A 489 53.22 112.72 -27.96
C GLN A 489 54.21 113.87 -27.69
N LYS A 490 55.52 113.66 -27.88
CA LYS A 490 56.52 114.74 -27.78
C LYS A 490 56.27 115.84 -28.80
N ILE A 491 56.07 115.49 -30.08
CA ILE A 491 55.84 116.46 -31.17
C ILE A 491 54.54 117.21 -30.96
N GLN A 492 53.47 116.53 -30.50
CA GLN A 492 52.21 117.18 -30.14
C GLN A 492 52.39 118.13 -28.94
N THR A 493 53.20 117.77 -27.96
CA THR A 493 53.53 118.62 -26.79
C THR A 493 54.36 119.83 -27.20
N LEU A 494 55.40 119.65 -28.02
CA LEU A 494 56.22 120.71 -28.59
C LEU A 494 55.38 121.66 -29.47
N TYR A 495 54.50 121.12 -30.31
CA TYR A 495 53.57 121.91 -31.11
C TYR A 495 52.59 122.70 -30.22
N GLN A 496 52.10 122.12 -29.11
CA GLN A 496 51.30 122.88 -28.13
C GLN A 496 52.11 124.00 -27.46
N GLN A 497 53.36 123.75 -27.05
CA GLN A 497 54.24 124.77 -26.46
C GLN A 497 54.57 125.88 -27.47
N GLN A 498 54.89 125.54 -28.72
CA GLN A 498 55.22 126.50 -29.77
C GLN A 498 53.98 127.28 -30.24
N LYS A 499 52.79 126.66 -30.20
CA LYS A 499 51.50 127.34 -30.37
C LYS A 499 51.17 128.26 -29.20
N GLN A 500 51.57 127.91 -27.97
CA GLN A 500 51.45 128.81 -26.81
C GLN A 500 52.40 130.00 -26.90
N SER A 501 53.68 129.79 -27.23
CA SER A 501 54.65 130.89 -27.40
C SER A 501 54.30 131.79 -28.57
N PHE A 502 53.82 131.25 -29.70
CA PHE A 502 53.28 132.04 -30.81
C PHE A 502 52.07 132.90 -30.37
N ASN A 503 51.15 132.35 -29.55
CA ASN A 503 50.05 133.14 -29.01
C ASN A 503 50.52 134.20 -27.99
N GLN A 504 51.57 133.93 -27.20
CA GLN A 504 52.19 134.95 -26.34
C GLN A 504 52.82 136.08 -27.16
N LEU A 505 53.61 135.75 -28.19
CA LEU A 505 54.19 136.74 -29.12
C LEU A 505 53.10 137.56 -29.82
N ARG A 506 52.02 136.91 -30.27
CA ARG A 506 50.87 137.58 -30.89
C ARG A 506 50.16 138.51 -29.91
N ASN A 507 50.01 138.12 -28.65
CA ASN A 507 49.38 138.94 -27.61
C ASN A 507 50.28 140.13 -27.19
N GLN A 508 51.61 139.96 -27.20
CA GLN A 508 52.58 141.05 -27.04
C GLN A 508 52.48 142.03 -28.20
N PHE A 509 52.47 141.53 -29.44
CA PHE A 509 52.32 142.35 -30.65
C PHE A 509 50.98 143.13 -30.67
N GLU A 510 49.89 142.52 -30.21
CA GLU A 510 48.60 143.22 -30.04
C GLU A 510 48.66 144.31 -28.94
N HIS A 511 49.38 144.08 -27.83
CA HIS A 511 49.62 145.12 -26.80
C HIS A 511 50.45 146.30 -27.32
N GLU A 512 51.52 146.03 -28.07
CA GLU A 512 52.36 147.07 -28.70
C GLU A 512 51.57 147.86 -29.75
N LYS A 513 50.77 147.17 -30.57
CA LYS A 513 49.90 147.75 -31.60
C LYS A 513 48.78 148.63 -31.05
N VAL A 514 48.23 148.33 -29.87
CA VAL A 514 47.30 149.22 -29.16
C VAL A 514 48.03 150.43 -28.57
N SER A 515 49.27 150.25 -28.10
CA SER A 515 50.07 151.31 -27.46
C SER A 515 50.67 152.32 -28.44
N SER A 516 50.94 151.93 -29.69
CA SER A 516 51.65 152.75 -30.69
C SER A 516 50.84 153.91 -31.30
N ASN A 517 49.59 154.13 -30.88
CA ASN A 517 48.63 154.97 -31.60
C ASN A 517 48.34 156.34 -30.95
N ASN A 518 49.23 156.86 -30.08
CA ASN A 518 49.11 158.22 -29.52
C ASN A 518 50.46 158.88 -29.18
N SER A 519 50.86 159.84 -30.02
CA SER A 519 51.77 160.99 -29.75
C SER A 519 53.28 160.80 -29.47
N LYS A 520 54.07 161.62 -30.19
CA LYS A 520 55.54 161.85 -30.16
C LYS A 520 55.95 162.76 -28.97
N PRO A 521 57.23 163.16 -28.70
CA PRO A 521 58.48 163.00 -29.50
C PRO A 521 59.82 162.75 -28.73
N SER A 522 60.94 162.77 -29.48
CA SER A 522 62.30 163.28 -29.12
C SER A 522 63.45 162.38 -28.61
N ASN A 523 64.37 162.11 -29.56
CA ASN A 523 65.85 162.28 -29.50
C ASN A 523 66.81 161.43 -28.61
N ASN A 524 67.97 161.17 -29.24
CA ASN A 524 69.34 160.98 -28.72
C ASN A 524 69.84 159.59 -28.22
N THR A 525 71.12 159.18 -28.37
CA THR A 525 72.20 159.45 -29.38
C THR A 525 73.52 158.68 -29.03
N ILE A 526 74.36 158.32 -30.04
CA ILE A 526 75.85 158.07 -30.00
C ILE A 526 76.50 156.64 -29.77
N ARG A 527 77.29 156.21 -30.79
CA ARG A 527 78.64 155.51 -30.83
C ARG A 527 78.95 154.00 -30.52
N ILE A 528 79.60 153.35 -31.52
CA ILE A 528 80.90 152.58 -31.51
C ILE A 528 80.89 151.15 -30.85
N THR A 529 81.58 150.06 -31.28
CA THR A 529 82.80 149.80 -32.14
C THR A 529 82.73 148.51 -33.03
N GLN A 530 83.83 148.23 -33.75
CA GLN A 530 84.30 147.12 -34.64
C GLN A 530 84.09 145.64 -34.14
N SER A 531 84.36 144.51 -34.85
CA SER A 531 85.43 144.17 -35.83
C SER A 531 85.19 142.92 -36.75
N SER A 532 85.95 142.84 -37.86
CA SER A 532 86.60 141.67 -38.55
C SER A 532 85.88 140.34 -38.93
N GLU A 533 85.96 139.99 -40.24
CA GLU A 533 86.45 138.72 -40.90
C GLU A 533 85.94 137.32 -40.42
N SER A 534 85.71 136.27 -41.25
CA SER A 534 85.52 136.01 -42.71
C SER A 534 84.83 134.61 -42.89
N ASP A 535 84.73 133.82 -44.00
CA ASP A 535 85.33 133.78 -45.36
C ASP A 535 84.56 132.85 -46.38
N ILE A 536 85.13 132.68 -47.59
CA ILE A 536 85.05 131.63 -48.66
C ILE A 536 84.36 130.27 -48.28
N SER A 537 83.47 129.61 -49.07
CA SER A 537 83.53 129.24 -50.52
C SER A 537 82.20 128.76 -51.18
N MET A 538 82.07 128.94 -52.51
CA MET A 538 81.45 128.09 -53.59
C MET A 538 80.26 127.11 -53.31
N ALA A 539 79.28 126.88 -54.22
CA ALA A 539 78.99 127.37 -55.59
C ALA A 539 77.51 127.11 -56.04
N HIS A 540 77.19 127.39 -57.31
CA HIS A 540 75.92 127.26 -58.05
C HIS A 540 75.28 125.83 -58.06
N SER A 541 74.00 125.59 -58.41
CA SER A 541 73.26 126.20 -59.55
C SER A 541 71.72 126.20 -59.46
N ALA A 542 71.15 127.00 -60.37
CA ALA A 542 69.76 127.17 -60.78
C ALA A 542 69.02 125.85 -61.19
N SER A 543 67.69 125.80 -61.42
CA SER A 543 66.67 126.87 -61.57
C SER A 543 65.21 126.39 -61.41
N ALA A 544 64.32 127.31 -61.02
CA ALA A 544 62.95 127.53 -61.52
C ALA A 544 61.81 126.49 -61.29
N PHE A 545 60.74 127.01 -60.66
CA PHE A 545 59.30 126.78 -60.88
C PHE A 545 58.75 125.33 -61.02
N SER A 546 57.81 124.89 -60.16
CA SER A 546 57.22 125.60 -59.01
C SER A 546 56.56 124.68 -57.99
#